data_AF-A0A662B7C7-F1
#
_entry.id   AF-A0A662B7C7-F1
#
_cell.length_a   1.000
_cell.length_b   1.000
_cell.length_c   1.000
_cell.angle_alpha   90.00
_cell.angle_beta   90.00
_cell.angle_gamma   90.00
#
_symmetry.space_group_name_H-M   'P 1'
#
loop_
_entity.id
_entity.type
_entity.pdbx_description
1 polymer ?
#
loop_
_entity_poly.entity_id
_entity_poly.type
_entity_poly.pdbx_seq_one_letter_code
_entity_poly.pdbx_strand_id
1 'polypeptide(L)'
;MLFNSIDFAIFLPIVFILYWFVTNNNLRLQNSLIVVASYIFYGWWDWRFLSLIVFSTVVDYTVGLGLSNQNNKTKRKILLWTSIFVNLGFLGFFKYYNFFLDNFITAFSFFGAEISANSLNIILPVGISFYTFQTLSYTIDVYKRKLK
;
A
#
# COMPACT_ATOMS: atom_id res chain seq x y z
N MET A 1 -2.61 5.43 14.03
CA MET A 1 -3.37 6.59 14.54
C MET A 1 -4.37 7.02 13.47
N LEU A 2 -5.53 7.55 13.84
CA LEU A 2 -6.45 8.17 12.88
C LEU A 2 -6.12 9.65 12.70
N PHE A 3 -6.32 10.21 11.51
CA PHE A 3 -6.01 11.63 11.24
C PHE A 3 -6.81 12.61 12.10
N ASN A 4 -8.04 12.25 12.47
CA ASN A 4 -8.93 13.05 13.32
C ASN A 4 -8.82 12.70 14.81
N SER A 5 -7.69 12.13 15.25
CA SER A 5 -7.46 11.74 16.65
C SER A 5 -6.55 12.71 17.40
N ILE A 6 -6.70 12.77 18.72
CA ILE A 6 -5.81 13.53 19.61
C ILE A 6 -4.37 13.00 19.50
N ASP A 7 -4.18 11.69 19.37
CA ASP A 7 -2.87 11.07 19.16
C ASP A 7 -2.15 11.67 17.97
N PHE A 8 -2.84 11.83 16.83
CA PHE A 8 -2.27 12.46 15.64
C PHE A 8 -1.98 13.95 15.85
N ALA A 9 -2.88 14.66 16.54
CA ALA A 9 -2.71 16.08 16.85
C ALA A 9 -1.47 16.36 17.72
N ILE A 10 -1.05 15.41 18.56
CA ILE A 10 0.19 15.47 19.35
C ILE A 10 1.39 14.97 18.53
N PHE A 11 1.22 13.85 17.82
CA PHE A 11 2.27 13.22 17.04
C PHE A 11 2.84 14.15 15.95
N LEU A 12 1.97 14.85 15.22
CA LEU A 12 2.38 15.68 14.08
C LEU A 12 3.31 16.84 14.49
N PRO A 13 2.99 17.68 15.50
CA PRO A 13 3.91 18.71 15.99
C PRO A 13 5.25 18.14 16.47
N ILE A 14 5.25 16.99 17.14
CA ILE A 14 6.50 16.35 17.60
C ILE A 14 7.39 15.99 16.41
N VAL A 15 6.85 15.27 15.42
CA VAL A 15 7.60 14.89 14.22
C VAL A 15 8.06 16.12 13.45
N PHE A 16 7.22 17.15 13.36
CA PHE A 16 7.54 18.41 12.70
C PHE A 16 8.72 19.14 13.38
N ILE A 17 8.71 19.24 14.70
CA ILE A 17 9.80 19.86 15.48
C ILE A 17 11.09 19.06 15.31
N LEU A 18 11.03 17.73 15.42
CA LEU A 18 12.19 16.87 15.22
C LEU A 18 12.77 17.03 13.80
N TYR A 19 11.92 17.09 12.78
CA TYR A 19 12.33 17.23 11.39
C TYR A 19 13.11 18.53 11.15
N TRP A 20 12.57 19.66 11.61
CA TRP A 20 13.11 21.00 11.33
C TRP A 20 14.20 21.47 12.28
N PHE A 21 14.21 21.02 13.53
CA PHE A 21 15.16 21.53 14.53
C PHE A 21 16.22 20.50 14.93
N VAL A 22 15.90 19.21 14.92
CA VAL A 22 16.84 18.16 15.35
C VAL A 22 17.58 17.54 14.18
N THR A 23 16.87 17.15 13.12
CA THR A 23 17.47 16.44 11.97
C THR A 23 17.92 17.34 10.82
N ASN A 24 17.73 18.67 10.92
CA ASN A 24 17.93 19.62 9.82
C ASN A 24 19.30 19.55 9.13
N ASN A 25 20.35 19.25 9.88
CA ASN A 25 21.72 19.27 9.37
C ASN A 25 22.09 18.00 8.58
N ASN A 26 21.22 16.99 8.52
CA ASN A 26 21.52 15.73 7.86
C ASN A 26 20.29 15.12 7.16
N LEU A 27 20.30 15.20 5.83
CA LEU A 27 19.26 14.63 4.96
C LEU A 27 18.99 13.14 5.23
N ARG A 28 20.02 12.36 5.60
CA ARG A 28 19.84 10.94 5.91
C ARG A 28 19.04 10.76 7.19
N LEU A 29 19.26 11.60 8.19
CA LEU A 29 18.50 11.58 9.45
C LEU A 29 17.07 12.05 9.23
N GLN A 30 16.85 13.08 8.41
CA GLN A 30 15.51 13.53 8.02
C GLN A 30 14.70 12.42 7.34
N ASN A 31 15.29 11.77 6.33
CA ASN A 31 14.62 10.66 5.64
C ASN A 31 14.36 9.48 6.59
N SER A 32 15.31 9.15 7.46
CA SER A 32 15.14 8.09 8.46
C SER A 32 14.02 8.43 9.45
N LEU A 33 13.96 9.67 9.93
CA LEU A 33 12.90 10.16 10.81
C LEU A 33 11.53 10.04 10.12
N ILE A 34 11.40 10.49 8.88
CA ILE A 34 10.14 10.40 8.13
C ILE A 34 9.70 8.95 7.96
N VAL A 35 10.63 8.06 7.58
CA VAL A 35 10.33 6.64 7.40
C VAL A 35 9.87 6.01 8.71
N VAL A 36 10.60 6.21 9.80
CA VAL A 36 10.25 5.68 11.12
C VAL A 36 8.92 6.26 11.60
N ALA A 37 8.72 7.58 11.49
CA ALA A 37 7.47 8.23 11.84
C ALA A 37 6.29 7.69 11.03
N SER A 38 6.46 7.46 9.73
CA SER A 38 5.42 6.89 8.86
C SER A 38 5.04 5.48 9.31
N TYR A 39 6.02 4.63 9.62
CA TYR A 39 5.75 3.29 10.12
C TYR A 39 5.08 3.30 11.50
N ILE A 40 5.49 4.20 12.41
CA ILE A 40 4.81 4.38 13.70
C ILE A 40 3.35 4.80 13.46
N PHE A 41 3.11 5.81 12.63
CA PHE A 41 1.78 6.32 12.35
C PHE A 41 0.83 5.23 11.82
N TYR A 42 1.26 4.48 10.80
CA TYR A 42 0.48 3.40 10.21
C TYR A 42 0.33 2.20 11.16
N GLY A 43 1.41 1.80 11.83
CA GLY A 43 1.43 0.67 12.76
C GLY A 43 0.59 0.87 14.01
N TRP A 44 0.41 2.12 14.42
CA TRP A 44 -0.42 2.47 15.57
C TRP A 44 -1.91 2.25 15.33
N TRP A 45 -2.36 2.22 14.07
CA TRP A 45 -3.74 1.83 13.80
C TRP A 45 -3.91 0.32 13.94
N ASP A 46 -3.08 -0.46 13.26
CA ASP A 46 -2.98 -1.90 13.46
C ASP A 46 -1.67 -2.42 12.86
N TRP A 47 -0.82 -2.95 13.74
CA TRP A 47 0.52 -3.43 13.40
C TRP A 47 0.53 -4.59 12.40
N ARG A 48 -0.54 -5.39 12.29
CA ARG A 48 -0.61 -6.52 11.36
C ARG A 48 -0.48 -6.06 9.92
N PHE A 49 -1.03 -4.89 9.61
CA PHE A 49 -1.03 -4.31 8.27
C PHE A 49 0.27 -3.57 7.91
N LEU A 50 1.19 -3.40 8.87
CA LEU A 50 2.55 -2.95 8.55
C LEU A 50 3.25 -3.94 7.61
N SER A 51 3.05 -5.24 7.82
CA SER A 51 3.66 -6.26 6.97
C SER A 51 3.26 -6.10 5.50
N LEU A 52 2.00 -5.73 5.24
CA LEU A 52 1.49 -5.42 3.90
C LEU A 52 2.13 -4.17 3.30
N ILE A 53 2.27 -3.09 4.09
CA ILE A 53 2.92 -1.86 3.63
C ILE A 53 4.39 -2.12 3.30
N VAL A 54 5.11 -2.82 4.17
CA VAL A 54 6.52 -3.18 3.95
C VAL A 54 6.64 -4.04 2.71
N PHE A 55 5.81 -5.07 2.57
CA PHE A 55 5.83 -5.95 1.41
C PHE A 55 5.54 -5.19 0.11
N SER A 56 4.49 -4.38 0.06
CA SER A 56 4.17 -3.55 -1.13
C SER A 56 5.32 -2.59 -1.45
N THR A 57 5.90 -1.95 -0.44
CA THR A 57 7.07 -1.07 -0.62
C THR A 57 8.25 -1.82 -1.22
N VAL A 58 8.58 -3.02 -0.72
CA VAL A 58 9.70 -3.84 -1.23
C VAL A 58 9.43 -4.28 -2.68
N VAL A 59 8.22 -4.76 -2.97
CA VAL A 59 7.84 -5.17 -4.34
C VAL A 59 7.93 -4.00 -5.30
N ASP A 60 7.31 -2.86 -4.99
CA ASP A 60 7.27 -1.73 -5.91
C ASP A 60 8.64 -1.05 -6.04
N TYR A 61 9.45 -1.02 -4.97
CA TYR A 61 10.82 -0.52 -5.02
C TYR A 61 11.72 -1.42 -5.90
N THR A 62 11.66 -2.74 -5.72
CA THR A 62 12.44 -3.68 -6.54
C THR A 62 12.00 -3.70 -8.00
N VAL A 63 10.68 -3.60 -8.27
CA VAL A 63 10.14 -3.43 -9.61
C VAL A 63 10.59 -2.11 -10.22
N GLY A 64 10.53 -1.00 -9.47
CA GLY A 64 10.99 0.32 -9.92
C GLY A 64 12.46 0.32 -10.32
N LEU A 65 13.33 -0.23 -9.47
CA LEU A 65 14.76 -0.40 -9.77
C LEU A 65 14.98 -1.30 -11.00
N GLY A 66 14.27 -2.42 -11.08
CA GLY A 66 14.33 -3.33 -12.23
C GLY A 66 13.88 -2.65 -13.53
N LEU A 67 12.85 -1.82 -13.47
CA LEU A 67 12.38 -1.02 -14.60
C LEU A 67 13.40 0.04 -14.99
N SER A 68 14.06 0.71 -14.05
CA SER A 68 15.06 1.73 -14.37
C SER A 68 16.27 1.12 -15.12
N ASN A 69 16.71 -0.06 -14.71
CA ASN A 69 17.91 -0.72 -15.25
C ASN A 69 17.67 -1.62 -16.49
N GLN A 70 16.42 -1.89 -16.88
CA GLN A 70 16.12 -2.76 -18.02
C GLN A 70 15.74 -1.97 -19.29
N ASN A 71 16.42 -2.29 -20.39
CA ASN A 71 16.10 -1.75 -21.72
C ASN A 71 15.20 -2.66 -22.56
N ASN A 72 15.14 -3.97 -22.25
CA ASN A 72 14.30 -4.91 -22.98
C ASN A 72 12.81 -4.64 -22.68
N LYS A 73 12.04 -4.30 -23.72
CA LYS A 73 10.61 -3.97 -23.63
C LYS A 73 9.78 -5.09 -22.99
N THR A 74 10.06 -6.36 -23.32
CA THR A 74 9.31 -7.51 -22.79
C THR A 74 9.55 -7.67 -21.29
N LYS A 75 10.81 -7.60 -20.84
CA LYS A 75 11.14 -7.70 -19.41
C LYS A 75 10.52 -6.55 -18.61
N ARG A 76 10.57 -5.33 -19.13
CA ARG A 76 9.90 -4.17 -18.51
C ARG A 76 8.40 -4.38 -18.38
N LYS A 77 7.75 -4.93 -19.43
CA LYS A 77 6.31 -5.21 -19.41
C LYS A 77 5.96 -6.24 -18.33
N ILE A 78 6.76 -7.30 -18.18
CA ILE A 78 6.56 -8.32 -17.13
C ILE A 78 6.70 -7.69 -15.73
N LEU A 79 7.73 -6.88 -15.51
CA LEU A 79 7.94 -6.17 -14.23
C LEU A 79 6.75 -5.27 -13.89
N LEU A 80 6.27 -4.48 -14.85
CA LEU A 80 5.10 -3.63 -14.66
C LEU A 80 3.86 -4.46 -14.28
N TRP A 81 3.57 -5.52 -15.04
CA TRP A 81 2.42 -6.39 -14.75
C TRP A 81 2.54 -7.04 -13.37
N THR A 82 3.74 -7.40 -12.94
CA THR A 82 3.98 -7.94 -11.59
C THR A 82 3.54 -6.93 -10.52
N SER A 83 3.96 -5.67 -10.60
CA SER A 83 3.51 -4.62 -9.67
C SER A 83 1.99 -4.40 -9.74
N ILE A 84 1.41 -4.36 -10.95
CA ILE A 84 -0.04 -4.20 -11.13
C ILE A 84 -0.81 -5.34 -10.46
N PHE A 85 -0.42 -6.60 -10.71
CA PHE A 85 -1.10 -7.76 -10.14
C PHE A 85 -0.98 -7.82 -8.63
N VAL A 86 0.18 -7.50 -8.05
CA VAL A 86 0.35 -7.48 -6.59
C VAL A 86 -0.50 -6.38 -5.96
N ASN A 87 -0.43 -5.15 -6.46
CA ASN A 87 -1.16 -4.01 -5.92
C ASN A 87 -2.68 -4.18 -6.05
N LEU A 88 -3.18 -4.53 -7.24
CA LEU A 88 -4.60 -4.78 -7.45
C LEU A 88 -5.07 -6.06 -6.75
N GLY A 89 -4.20 -7.06 -6.59
CA GLY A 89 -4.48 -8.27 -5.83
C GLY A 89 -4.77 -7.96 -4.37
N PHE A 90 -3.94 -7.14 -3.71
CA PHE A 90 -4.21 -6.68 -2.34
C PHE A 90 -5.47 -5.84 -2.26
N LEU A 91 -5.66 -4.90 -3.17
CA LEU A 91 -6.86 -4.08 -3.18
C LEU A 91 -8.12 -4.94 -3.36
N GLY A 92 -8.11 -5.89 -4.29
CA GLY A 92 -9.19 -6.84 -4.51
C GLY A 92 -9.48 -7.69 -3.28
N PHE A 93 -8.44 -8.28 -2.68
CA PHE A 93 -8.57 -9.15 -1.51
C PHE A 93 -9.06 -8.40 -0.27
N PHE A 94 -8.48 -7.26 0.08
CA PHE A 94 -8.87 -6.56 1.31
C PHE A 94 -10.15 -5.75 1.13
N LYS A 95 -10.33 -5.06 -0.01
CA LYS A 95 -11.45 -4.13 -0.20
C LYS A 95 -12.69 -4.78 -0.77
N TYR A 96 -12.53 -5.73 -1.68
CA TYR A 96 -13.64 -6.24 -2.49
C TYR A 96 -13.95 -7.72 -2.27
N TYR A 97 -13.18 -8.45 -1.47
CA TYR A 97 -13.39 -9.89 -1.27
C TYR A 97 -14.80 -10.22 -0.78
N ASN A 98 -15.27 -9.58 0.29
CA ASN A 98 -16.61 -9.83 0.81
C ASN A 98 -17.69 -9.43 -0.21
N PHE A 99 -17.51 -8.28 -0.88
CA PHE A 99 -18.41 -7.88 -1.96
C PHE A 99 -18.50 -8.95 -3.06
N PHE A 100 -17.37 -9.48 -3.53
CA PHE A 100 -17.37 -10.53 -4.56
C PHE A 100 -17.97 -11.84 -4.04
N LEU A 101 -17.69 -12.22 -2.80
CA LEU A 101 -18.22 -13.42 -2.17
C LEU A 101 -19.76 -13.34 -2.04
N ASP A 102 -20.29 -12.21 -1.55
CA ASP A 102 -21.73 -12.01 -1.40
C ASP A 102 -22.47 -12.05 -2.75
N ASN A 103 -21.89 -11.43 -3.78
CA ASN A 103 -22.42 -11.50 -5.15
C ASN A 103 -22.35 -12.92 -5.72
N PHE A 104 -21.28 -13.66 -5.44
CA PHE A 104 -21.13 -15.04 -5.89
C PHE A 104 -22.15 -15.96 -5.23
N ILE A 105 -22.36 -15.86 -3.91
CA ILE A 105 -23.42 -16.59 -3.21
C ILE A 105 -24.78 -16.26 -3.80
N THR A 106 -25.08 -14.97 -4.00
CA THR A 106 -26.37 -14.51 -4.55
C THR A 106 -26.62 -15.03 -5.98
N ALA A 107 -25.59 -15.05 -6.81
CA ALA A 107 -25.70 -15.56 -8.18
C ALA A 107 -25.97 -17.07 -8.20
N PHE A 108 -25.30 -17.86 -7.34
CA PHE A 108 -25.46 -19.32 -7.32
C PHE A 108 -26.70 -19.79 -6.57
N SER A 109 -27.17 -19.04 -5.57
CA SER A 109 -28.46 -19.31 -4.94
C SER A 109 -29.62 -19.11 -5.92
N PHE A 110 -29.49 -18.17 -6.87
CA PHE A 110 -30.44 -18.03 -7.99
C PHE A 110 -30.46 -19.26 -8.91
N PHE A 111 -29.35 -19.98 -9.06
CA PHE A 111 -29.27 -21.25 -9.80
C PHE A 111 -29.65 -22.48 -8.94
N GLY A 112 -30.17 -22.28 -7.72
CA GLY A 112 -30.66 -23.36 -6.85
C GLY A 112 -29.57 -24.07 -6.03
N ALA A 113 -28.34 -23.55 -6.00
CA ALA A 113 -27.26 -24.05 -5.16
C ALA A 113 -27.10 -23.16 -3.92
N GLU A 114 -27.44 -23.69 -2.73
CA GLU A 114 -27.18 -22.99 -1.46
C GLU A 114 -25.70 -23.10 -1.10
N ILE A 115 -24.92 -22.09 -1.50
CA ILE A 115 -23.50 -21.98 -1.12
C ILE A 115 -23.43 -21.17 0.18
N SER A 116 -23.24 -21.86 1.31
CA SER A 116 -22.89 -21.21 2.58
C SER A 116 -21.37 -21.00 2.65
N ALA A 117 -20.88 -19.90 2.09
CA ALA A 117 -19.49 -19.49 2.31
C ALA A 117 -19.42 -18.55 3.53
N ASN A 118 -18.55 -18.86 4.49
CA ASN A 118 -18.28 -17.96 5.61
C ASN A 118 -17.60 -16.70 5.07
N SER A 119 -18.21 -15.54 5.28
CA SER A 119 -17.54 -14.27 5.03
C SER A 119 -16.35 -14.13 5.97
N LEU A 120 -15.21 -13.75 5.43
CA LEU A 120 -14.08 -13.34 6.26
C LEU A 120 -14.39 -11.93 6.74
N ASN A 121 -14.52 -11.71 8.04
CA ASN A 121 -14.56 -10.35 8.61
C ASN A 121 -13.17 -9.69 8.51
N ILE A 122 -12.76 -9.38 7.28
CA ILE A 122 -11.49 -8.75 6.96
C ILE A 122 -11.57 -7.30 7.41
N ILE A 123 -10.76 -6.95 8.42
CA ILE A 123 -10.57 -5.57 8.83
C ILE A 123 -9.86 -4.84 7.69
N LEU A 124 -10.45 -3.75 7.21
CA LEU A 124 -9.93 -2.97 6.10
C LEU A 124 -8.73 -2.13 6.55
N PRO A 125 -7.54 -2.27 5.92
CA PRO A 125 -6.42 -1.42 6.23
C PRO A 125 -6.74 0.04 5.87
N VAL A 126 -6.52 0.95 6.82
CA VAL A 126 -6.72 2.39 6.59
C VAL A 126 -5.84 2.85 5.44
N GLY A 127 -6.47 3.53 4.46
CA GLY A 127 -5.76 4.11 3.33
C GLY A 127 -5.30 3.13 2.25
N ILE A 128 -5.74 1.87 2.26
CA ILE A 128 -5.31 0.87 1.24
C ILE A 128 -5.46 1.35 -0.19
N SER A 129 -6.62 1.89 -0.54
CA SER A 129 -6.81 2.41 -1.90
C SER A 129 -5.82 3.53 -2.24
N PHE A 130 -5.55 4.43 -1.29
CA PHE A 130 -4.67 5.56 -1.54
C PHE A 130 -3.23 5.12 -1.80
N TYR A 131 -2.63 4.33 -0.89
CA TYR A 131 -1.25 3.91 -1.09
C TYR A 131 -1.11 2.95 -2.28
N THR A 132 -2.08 2.07 -2.55
CA THR A 132 -2.06 1.20 -3.72
C THR A 132 -2.05 1.99 -5.03
N PHE A 133 -2.88 3.02 -5.17
CA PHE A 133 -2.89 3.83 -6.40
C PHE A 133 -1.63 4.70 -6.51
N GLN A 134 -1.09 5.16 -5.38
CA GLN A 134 0.16 5.93 -5.36
C GLN A 134 1.36 5.07 -5.80
N THR A 135 1.50 3.85 -5.28
CA THR A 135 2.59 2.95 -5.68
C THR A 135 2.44 2.47 -7.12
N LEU A 136 1.21 2.21 -7.57
CA LEU A 136 0.92 1.90 -8.97
C LEU A 136 1.30 3.05 -9.91
N SER A 137 0.99 4.30 -9.53
CA SER A 137 1.38 5.48 -10.31
C SER A 137 2.90 5.55 -10.44
N TYR A 138 3.62 5.32 -9.35
CA TYR A 138 5.09 5.30 -9.35
C TYR A 138 5.64 4.26 -10.35
N THR A 139 5.21 3.00 -10.30
CA THR A 139 5.75 1.97 -11.20
C THR A 139 5.36 2.19 -12.66
N ILE A 140 4.15 2.72 -12.91
CA ILE A 140 3.70 3.12 -14.26
C ILE A 140 4.55 4.29 -14.80
N ASP A 141 4.85 5.29 -13.98
CA ASP A 141 5.63 6.45 -14.39
C ASP A 141 7.10 6.09 -14.65
N VAL A 142 7.69 5.20 -13.85
CA VAL A 142 9.02 4.63 -14.12
C VAL A 142 9.00 3.79 -15.40
N TYR A 143 7.95 2.98 -15.62
CA TYR A 143 7.81 2.22 -16.87
C TYR A 143 7.75 3.16 -18.09
N LYS A 144 6.99 4.25 -17.99
CA LYS A 144 6.85 5.30 -19.02
C LYS A 144 8.06 6.23 -19.12
N ARG A 145 9.10 6.06 -18.30
CA ARG A 145 10.30 6.91 -18.24
C ARG A 145 9.99 8.38 -17.94
N LYS A 146 8.91 8.65 -17.22
CA LYS A 146 8.61 9.97 -16.68
C LYS A 146 9.39 10.25 -15.40
N LEU A 147 9.70 9.19 -14.66
CA LEU A 147 10.55 9.18 -13.48
C LEU A 147 11.74 8.23 -13.72
N LYS A 148 12.88 8.48 -13.07
CA LYS A 148 14.09 7.66 -13.15
C LYS A 148 14.25 6.79 -11.91
#